data_AF-A0A1G6QET2-F1
#
_entry.id   AF-A0A1G6QET2-F1
#
_cell.length_a   1.000
_cell.length_b   1.000
_cell.length_c   1.000
_cell.angle_alpha   90.00
_cell.angle_beta   90.00
_cell.angle_gamma   90.00
#
_symmetry.space_group_name_H-M   'P 1'
#
loop_
_entity.id
_entity.type
_entity.pdbx_description
1 polymer ?
#
loop_
_entity_poly.entity_id
_entity_poly.type
_entity_poly.pdbx_seq_one_letter_code
_entity_poly.pdbx_strand_id
1 'polypeptide(L)' 'MAQLIRKIRAEGITAVFVENLSNPVVLQRLAADAGVRVRGQLYSDALSAPDGPASTYETMFRHNVELLVRAMHSESA' A
#
# COMPACT_ATOMS: atom_id res chain seq x y z
N MET A 1 -9.06 0.03 15.73
CA MET A 1 -7.62 0.15 15.46
C MET A 1 -6.79 -0.97 16.11
N ALA A 2 -6.86 -1.18 17.43
CA ALA A 2 -6.04 -2.19 18.13
C ALA A 2 -6.15 -3.63 17.58
N GLN A 3 -7.33 -4.07 17.11
CA GLN A 3 -7.51 -5.39 16.49
C GLN A 3 -6.71 -5.53 15.18
N LEU A 4 -6.64 -4.48 14.37
CA LEU A 4 -5.91 -4.48 13.11
C LEU A 4 -4.40 -4.56 13.34
N ILE A 5 -3.87 -3.81 14.30
CA ILE A 5 -2.46 -3.87 14.71
C ILE A 5 -2.09 -5.28 15.18
N ARG A 6 -2.94 -5.90 16.01
CA ARG A 6 -2.70 -7.29 16.46
C ARG A 6 -2.68 -8.26 15.29
N LYS A 7 -3.61 -8.13 14.34
CA LYS A 7 -3.66 -8.97 13.14
C LYS A 7 -2.39 -8.82 12.29
N ILE A 8 -1.97 -7.58 12.03
CA ILE A 8 -0.74 -7.28 11.27
C ILE A 8 0.48 -7.96 11.89
N ARG A 9 0.63 -7.86 13.21
CA ARG A 9 1.74 -8.52 13.92
C ARG A 9 1.63 -10.04 13.92
N ALA A 10 0.42 -10.59 14.11
CA ALA A 10 0.21 -12.03 14.17
C ALA A 10 0.40 -12.73 12.82
N GLU A 11 0.05 -12.07 11.73
CA GLU A 11 0.16 -12.59 10.36
C GLU A 11 1.50 -12.23 9.69
N GLY A 12 2.39 -11.52 10.38
CA GLY A 12 3.69 -11.13 9.83
C GLY A 12 3.57 -10.19 8.62
N ILE A 13 2.53 -9.36 8.56
CA ILE A 13 2.32 -8.45 7.43
C ILE A 13 3.42 -7.39 7.43
N THR A 14 4.22 -7.32 6.37
CA THR A 14 5.39 -6.42 6.28
C THR A 14 5.16 -5.17 5.43
N ALA A 15 4.09 -5.15 4.64
CA ALA A 15 3.77 -4.06 3.73
C ALA A 15 2.32 -3.62 3.84
N VAL A 16 2.13 -2.30 3.88
CA VAL A 16 0.81 -1.66 3.81
C VAL A 16 0.86 -0.61 2.71
N PHE A 17 -0.27 -0.37 2.05
CA PHE A 17 -0.39 0.60 0.97
C PHE A 17 -1.46 1.63 1.30
N VAL A 18 -1.30 2.84 0.76
CA VAL A 18 -2.33 3.88 0.81
C VAL A 18 -3.11 3.86 -0.49
N GLU A 19 -4.43 3.96 -0.41
CA GLU A 19 -5.25 4.18 -1.61
C GLU A 19 -5.35 5.68 -1.91
N ASN A 20 -5.41 6.05 -3.19
CA ASN A 20 -5.41 7.45 -3.63
C ASN A 20 -6.49 8.34 -2.98
N LEU A 21 -7.64 7.76 -2.63
CA LEU A 21 -8.75 8.50 -2.02
C LEU A 21 -8.80 8.38 -0.49
N SER A 22 -7.87 7.63 0.12
CA SER A 22 -7.85 7.39 1.57
C SER A 22 -7.06 8.45 2.32
N ASN A 23 -7.44 8.73 3.57
CA ASN A 23 -6.70 9.66 4.44
C ASN A 23 -5.32 9.08 4.84
N PRO A 24 -4.20 9.67 4.38
CA PRO A 24 -2.88 9.11 4.61
C PRO A 24 -2.46 9.12 6.09
N VAL A 25 -3.02 10.03 6.90
CA VAL A 25 -2.64 10.17 8.32
C VAL A 25 -3.01 8.94 9.13
N VAL A 26 -4.16 8.31 8.83
CA VAL A 26 -4.63 7.12 9.54
C VAL A 26 -3.71 5.93 9.26
N LEU A 27 -3.31 5.76 8.01
CA LEU A 27 -2.41 4.69 7.57
C LEU A 27 -0.99 4.87 8.09
N GLN A 28 -0.49 6.11 8.15
CA GLN A 28 0.82 6.39 8.75
C GLN A 28 0.85 6.05 10.25
N ARG A 29 -0.22 6.39 11.00
CA ARG A 29 -0.33 6.03 12.43
C ARG A 29 -0.40 4.52 12.61
N LEU A 30 -1.22 3.83 11.81
CA LEU A 30 -1.30 2.37 11.82
C LEU A 30 0.08 1.75 11.53
N ALA A 31 0.79 2.26 10.52
CA ALA A 31 2.10 1.76 10.15
C ALA A 31 3.13 1.91 11.28
N ALA A 32 3.15 3.08 11.93
CA ALA A 32 3.99 3.35 13.09
C ALA A 32 3.67 2.42 14.27
N ASP A 33 2.38 2.28 14.62
CA ASP A 33 1.96 1.45 15.75
C ASP A 33 2.18 -0.05 15.48
N ALA A 34 2.05 -0.50 14.23
CA ALA A 34 2.20 -1.90 13.86
C ALA A 34 3.65 -2.30 13.50
N GLY A 35 4.56 -1.34 13.32
CA GLY A 35 5.95 -1.59 12.95
C GLY A 35 6.14 -1.97 11.48
N VAL A 36 5.26 -1.50 10.60
CA VAL A 36 5.25 -1.81 9.17
C VAL A 36 5.54 -0.56 8.34
N ARG A 37 5.96 -0.74 7.09
CA ARG A 37 6.25 0.39 6.19
C ARG A 37 5.13 0.57 5.18
N VAL A 38 4.78 1.83 4.92
CA VAL A 38 3.94 2.17 3.77
C VAL A 38 4.79 2.06 2.50
N ARG A 39 4.41 1.17 1.57
CA ARG A 39 5.21 0.82 0.38
C ARG A 39 4.77 1.53 -0.90
N GLY A 40 4.01 2.60 -0.76
CA GLY A 40 3.54 3.43 -1.86
C GLY A 40 2.02 3.56 -1.88
N GLN A 41 1.51 3.94 -3.04
CA GLN A 41 0.10 4.24 -3.26
C GLN A 41 -0.48 3.34 -4.35
N LEU A 42 -1.61 2.72 -4.03
CA LEU A 42 -2.43 1.96 -4.96
C LEU A 42 -3.58 2.83 -5.49
N TYR A 43 -4.00 2.51 -6.71
CA TYR A 43 -5.14 3.13 -7.38
C TYR A 43 -6.28 2.10 -7.47
N SER A 44 -7.44 2.43 -6.92
CA SER A 44 -8.62 1.56 -6.85
C SER A 44 -9.81 2.22 -7.57
N ASP A 45 -10.32 3.30 -6.99
CA ASP A 45 -11.55 3.97 -7.42
C ASP A 45 -11.32 5.06 -8.48
N ALA A 46 -10.06 5.46 -8.70
CA ALA A 46 -9.70 6.51 -9.63
C ALA A 46 -8.33 6.28 -10.27
N LEU A 47 -8.22 6.63 -11.55
CA LEU A 47 -6.96 6.74 -12.28
C LEU A 47 -6.12 7.92 -11.76
N SER A 48 -4.84 7.94 -12.08
CA SER A 48 -4.01 9.13 -11.86
C SER A 48 -4.35 10.23 -12.88
N ALA A 49 -3.77 11.41 -12.66
CA ALA A 49 -3.65 12.41 -13.72
C ALA A 49 -2.96 11.82 -14.96
N PRO A 50 -3.12 12.42 -16.16
CA PRO A 50 -2.57 11.90 -17.41
C PRO A 50 -1.04 11.69 -17.39
N ASP A 51 -0.32 12.48 -16.60
CA ASP A 51 1.13 12.43 -16.38
C ASP A 51 1.55 11.50 -15.23
N GLY A 52 0.60 10.89 -14.53
CA GLY A 52 0.83 9.98 -13.42
C GLY A 52 1.03 8.51 -13.85
N PRO A 53 1.39 7.64 -12.89
CA PRO A 53 1.76 6.25 -13.15
C PRO A 53 0.59 5.33 -13.51
N ALA A 54 -0.65 5.80 -13.38
CA ALA A 54 -1.87 5.01 -13.48
C ALA A 54 -2.95 5.74 -14.32
N SER A 55 -2.55 6.34 -15.43
CA SER A 55 -3.42 7.17 -16.28
C SER A 55 -4.43 6.39 -17.13
N THR A 56 -4.27 5.07 -17.26
CA THR A 56 -5.21 4.16 -17.90
C THR A 56 -5.43 2.94 -17.01
N TYR A 57 -6.50 2.17 -17.26
CA TYR A 57 -6.76 0.95 -16.49
C TYR A 57 -5.59 -0.05 -16.58
N GLU A 58 -4.97 -0.20 -17.75
CA GLU A 58 -3.83 -1.12 -17.90
C GLU A 58 -2.62 -0.65 -17.08
N THR A 59 -2.27 0.64 -17.16
CA THR A 59 -1.12 1.17 -16.42
C THR A 59 -1.38 1.18 -14.92
N MET A 60 -2.62 1.44 -14.50
CA MET A 60 -3.07 1.30 -13.12
C MET A 60 -2.86 -0.12 -12.59
N PHE A 61 -3.32 -1.14 -13.33
CA PHE A 61 -3.16 -2.54 -12.91
C PHE A 61 -1.68 -2.94 -12.86
N ARG A 62 -0.90 -2.56 -13.87
CA ARG A 62 0.54 -2.84 -13.92
C ARG A 62 1.28 -2.21 -12.74
N HIS A 63 1.03 -0.93 -12.46
CA HIS A 63 1.60 -0.20 -11.33
C HIS A 63 1.27 -0.88 -9.99
N ASN A 64 0.00 -1.21 -9.76
CA ASN A 64 -0.44 -1.86 -8.54
C ASN A 64 0.23 -3.24 -8.34
N VAL A 65 0.25 -4.07 -9.38
CA VAL A 65 0.87 -5.40 -9.33
C VAL A 65 2.37 -5.31 -9.09
N GLU A 66 3.07 -4.38 -9.74
CA GLU A 66 4.50 -4.17 -9.51
C GLU A 66 4.80 -3.79 -8.06
N LEU A 67 4.02 -2.90 -7.47
CA LEU A 67 4.17 -2.52 -6.06
C LEU A 67 3.96 -3.70 -5.12
N LEU A 68 2.92 -4.51 -5.36
CA LEU A 68 2.63 -5.69 -4.57
C LEU A 68 3.74 -6.73 -4.67
N VAL A 69 4.18 -7.06 -5.89
CA VAL A 69 5.24 -8.03 -6.15
C VAL A 69 6.57 -7.59 -5.53
N ARG A 70 6.95 -6.31 -5.68
CA ARG A 70 8.16 -5.77 -5.05
C ARG A 70 8.09 -5.83 -3.53
N ALA A 71 6.92 -5.59 -2.94
CA ALA A 71 6.75 -5.69 -1.48
C ALA A 71 6.97 -7.13 -0.99
N MET A 72 6.41 -8.13 -1.69
CA MET A 72 6.58 -9.56 -1.38
C MET A 72 8.03 -10.04 -1.53
N HIS A 73 8.77 -9.54 -2.52
CA HIS A 73 10.18 -9.93 -2.71
C HIS A 73 11.17 -9.22 -1.78
N SER A 74 10.81 -8.07 -1.20
CA SER A 74 11.72 -7.29 -0.35
C SER A 74 11.88 -7.84 1.08
N GLU A 75 11.50 -9.10 1.31
CA GLU A 75 11.70 -9.85 2.55
C GLU A 75 13.04 -10.61 2.58
N SER A 76 14.01 -10.20 1.77
CA SER A 76 15.37 -10.76 1.74
C SER A 76 16.43 -9.66 1.64
N ALA A 77 16.62 -8.89 2.71
CA ALA A 77 17.85 -8.17 3.02
C ALA A 77 17.87 -7.77 4.51
#